data_AF-A0A842W8Y5-F1
#
_entry.id   AF-A0A842W8Y5-F1
#
_cell.length_a   1.000
_cell.length_b   1.000
_cell.length_c   1.000
_cell.angle_alpha   90.00
_cell.angle_beta   90.00
_cell.angle_gamma   90.00
#
_symmetry.space_group_name_H-M   'P 1'
#
loop_
_entity.id
_entity.type
_entity.pdbx_description
1 polymer ?
#
loop_
_entity_poly.entity_id
_entity_poly.type
_entity_poly.pdbx_seq_one_letter_code
_entity_poly.pdbx_strand_id
1 'polypeptide(L)'
;MDEGRGKADKPMDLLERLNSHYGSSYQPRGTLTIKKDKLFEYTGPDTDLNTYWMGLHLANADLSLTIEGAQRLGITASENVLVIKKAEADRYYGGEDLEGHLGGGFTILKTRDLVVGPGLLEDGRVKNILPKSRKTRR
;
A
#
# COMPACT_ATOMS: atom_id res chain seq x y z
N MET A 1 16.29 -14.79 -24.24
CA MET A 1 15.08 -15.49 -23.76
C MET A 1 14.60 -14.66 -22.58
N ASP A 2 13.56 -13.86 -22.80
CA ASP A 2 13.00 -12.91 -21.84
C ASP A 2 11.67 -13.51 -21.36
N GLU A 3 11.78 -14.52 -20.50
CA GLU A 3 10.64 -15.23 -19.91
C GLU A 3 10.31 -14.57 -18.56
N GLY A 4 9.42 -13.58 -18.58
CA GLY A 4 9.04 -12.92 -17.33
C GLY A 4 7.97 -11.84 -17.40
N ARG A 5 7.43 -11.47 -18.57
CA ARG A 5 6.23 -10.63 -18.62
C ARG A 5 4.99 -11.49 -18.44
N GLY A 6 4.68 -11.80 -17.18
CA GLY A 6 3.42 -12.39 -16.78
C GLY A 6 2.24 -11.63 -17.37
N LYS A 7 1.19 -12.37 -17.75
CA LYS A 7 -0.14 -11.84 -18.12
C LYS A 7 -0.47 -10.66 -17.21
N ALA A 8 -0.90 -9.53 -17.76
CA ALA A 8 -1.38 -8.41 -16.95
C ALA A 8 -2.43 -8.95 -15.97
N ASP A 9 -2.15 -8.86 -14.66
CA ASP A 9 -3.08 -9.27 -13.62
C ASP A 9 -4.41 -8.53 -13.84
N LYS A 10 -5.53 -9.21 -13.65
CA LYS A 10 -6.81 -8.50 -13.60
C LYS A 10 -6.85 -7.65 -12.33
N PRO A 11 -7.52 -6.49 -12.34
CA PRO A 11 -7.59 -5.63 -11.15
C PRO A 11 -8.10 -6.33 -9.89
N MET A 12 -9.07 -7.25 -10.05
CA MET A 12 -9.58 -8.06 -8.94
C MET A 12 -8.57 -9.08 -8.41
N ASP A 13 -7.84 -9.76 -9.28
CA ASP A 13 -6.80 -10.73 -8.87
C ASP A 13 -5.72 -10.04 -8.03
N LEU A 14 -5.31 -8.82 -8.41
CA LEU A 14 -4.37 -8.03 -7.62
C LEU A 14 -4.97 -7.58 -6.27
N LEU A 15 -6.25 -7.17 -6.24
CA LEU A 15 -6.92 -6.87 -4.98
C LEU A 15 -6.99 -8.10 -4.06
N GLU A 16 -7.30 -9.28 -4.59
CA GLU A 16 -7.34 -10.52 -3.81
C GLU A 16 -5.97 -10.85 -3.22
N ARG A 17 -4.90 -10.71 -4.00
CA ARG A 17 -3.52 -10.86 -3.51
C ARG A 17 -3.19 -9.86 -2.40
N LEU A 18 -3.62 -8.59 -2.53
CA LEU A 18 -3.44 -7.58 -1.48
C LEU A 18 -4.22 -7.95 -0.20
N ASN A 19 -5.49 -8.34 -0.33
CA ASN A 19 -6.31 -8.75 0.80
C ASN A 19 -5.72 -9.97 1.51
N SER A 20 -5.25 -10.97 0.76
CA SER A 20 -4.57 -12.13 1.32
C SER A 20 -3.26 -11.75 2.00
N HIS A 21 -2.44 -10.88 1.39
CA HIS A 21 -1.15 -10.48 1.96
C HIS A 21 -1.30 -9.68 3.26
N TYR A 22 -2.30 -8.80 3.35
CA TYR A 22 -2.50 -7.95 4.54
C TYR A 22 -3.55 -8.49 5.52
N GLY A 23 -4.11 -9.68 5.28
CA GLY A 23 -5.26 -10.19 6.05
C GLY A 23 -6.42 -9.19 6.06
N SER A 24 -6.64 -8.48 4.96
CA SER A 24 -7.60 -7.39 4.82
C SER A 24 -8.90 -7.91 4.19
N SER A 25 -10.03 -7.34 4.62
CA SER A 25 -11.35 -7.57 4.03
C SER A 25 -11.83 -6.41 3.15
N TYR A 26 -10.90 -5.59 2.65
CA TYR A 26 -11.19 -4.42 1.82
C TYR A 26 -12.02 -4.81 0.59
N GLN A 27 -13.11 -4.07 0.38
CA GLN A 27 -13.96 -4.15 -0.80
C GLN A 27 -13.94 -2.79 -1.50
N PRO A 28 -13.73 -2.75 -2.83
CA PRO A 28 -13.73 -1.50 -3.57
C PRO A 28 -15.14 -0.91 -3.57
N ARG A 29 -15.22 0.41 -3.49
CA ARG A 29 -16.46 1.20 -3.62
C ARG A 29 -16.70 1.66 -5.05
N GLY A 30 -15.72 1.48 -5.94
CA GLY A 30 -15.79 1.86 -7.34
C GLY A 30 -15.10 0.87 -8.26
N THR A 31 -14.87 1.28 -9.50
CA THR A 31 -14.24 0.47 -10.53
C THR A 31 -12.74 0.39 -10.33
N LEU A 32 -12.21 -0.83 -10.31
CA LEU A 32 -10.77 -1.07 -10.26
C LEU A 32 -10.17 -1.12 -11.67
N THR A 33 -9.02 -0.48 -11.85
CA THR A 33 -8.24 -0.52 -13.09
C THR A 33 -6.76 -0.72 -12.80
N ILE A 34 -6.03 -1.35 -13.72
CA ILE A 34 -4.58 -1.45 -13.66
C ILE A 34 -3.97 -0.66 -14.82
N LYS A 35 -3.01 0.21 -14.51
CA LYS A 35 -2.27 0.99 -15.52
C LYS A 35 -0.80 1.08 -15.15
N LYS A 36 0.08 0.50 -15.98
CA LYS A 36 1.53 0.39 -15.71
C LYS A 36 1.80 -0.20 -14.32
N ASP A 37 1.22 -1.37 -14.06
CA ASP A 37 1.41 -2.13 -12.82
C ASP A 37 0.93 -1.42 -11.55
N LYS A 38 -0.01 -0.49 -11.70
CA LYS A 38 -0.60 0.28 -10.60
C LYS A 38 -2.10 0.08 -10.56
N LEU A 39 -2.61 -0.27 -9.39
CA LEU A 39 -4.03 -0.45 -9.11
C LEU A 39 -4.67 0.88 -8.73
N PHE A 40 -5.69 1.28 -9.48
CA PHE A 40 -6.50 2.46 -9.20
C PHE A 40 -7.92 2.07 -8.88
N GLU A 41 -8.54 2.81 -7.97
CA GLU A 41 -9.98 2.77 -7.74
C GLU A 41 -10.63 4.10 -8.14
N TYR A 42 -11.67 4.02 -8.96
CA TYR A 42 -12.40 5.19 -9.42
C TYR A 42 -13.88 5.07 -9.07
N THR A 43 -14.43 6.07 -8.38
CA THR A 43 -15.82 6.10 -7.89
C THR A 43 -16.68 7.12 -8.63
N GLY A 44 -16.18 7.72 -9.72
CA GLY A 44 -16.93 8.71 -10.50
C GLY A 44 -17.84 8.07 -11.55
N PRO A 45 -18.51 8.89 -12.38
CA PRO A 45 -19.38 8.41 -13.44
C PRO A 45 -18.60 7.61 -14.49
N ASP A 46 -19.28 6.69 -15.19
CA ASP A 46 -18.69 5.89 -16.28
C ASP A 46 -17.97 6.80 -17.28
N THR A 47 -16.65 6.68 -17.29
CA THR A 47 -15.72 7.47 -18.10
C THR A 47 -14.69 6.52 -18.67
N ASP A 48 -14.15 6.81 -19.86
CA ASP A 48 -13.02 6.05 -20.39
C ASP A 48 -11.74 6.33 -19.58
N LEU A 49 -11.49 5.47 -18.60
CA LEU A 49 -10.35 5.55 -17.68
C LEU A 49 -9.00 5.26 -18.36
N ASN A 50 -8.98 4.80 -19.61
CA ASN A 50 -7.72 4.54 -20.30
C ASN A 50 -6.94 5.83 -20.60
N THR A 51 -7.65 6.93 -20.84
CA THR A 51 -7.08 8.19 -21.31
C THR A 51 -6.43 9.01 -20.18
N TYR A 52 -6.96 8.94 -18.96
CA TYR A 52 -6.52 9.77 -17.84
C TYR A 52 -5.97 8.92 -16.68
N TRP A 53 -5.04 9.43 -15.88
CA TRP A 53 -4.66 8.81 -14.61
C TRP A 53 -5.70 9.21 -13.56
N MET A 54 -6.90 8.64 -13.67
CA MET A 54 -8.05 8.97 -12.81
C MET A 54 -8.25 7.91 -11.75
N GLY A 55 -8.68 8.37 -10.57
CA GLY A 55 -8.92 7.52 -9.42
C GLY A 55 -7.80 7.58 -8.38
N LEU A 56 -8.04 6.87 -7.29
CA LEU A 56 -7.14 6.74 -6.16
C LEU A 56 -6.14 5.63 -6.45
N HIS A 57 -4.84 5.94 -6.47
CA HIS A 57 -3.80 4.93 -6.58
C HIS A 57 -3.69 4.16 -5.26
N LEU A 58 -4.04 2.88 -5.25
CA LEU A 58 -4.03 2.05 -4.05
C LEU A 58 -2.68 1.35 -3.87
N ALA A 59 -2.18 0.68 -4.91
CA ALA A 59 -1.04 -0.20 -4.80
C ALA A 59 -0.33 -0.39 -6.13
N ASN A 60 0.91 -0.87 -6.10
CA ASN A 60 1.58 -1.44 -7.26
C ASN A 60 1.39 -2.98 -7.29
N ALA A 61 1.68 -3.61 -8.44
CA ALA A 61 1.50 -5.05 -8.66
C ALA A 61 2.41 -5.95 -7.78
N ASP A 62 3.47 -5.37 -7.22
CA ASP A 62 4.37 -5.99 -6.23
C ASP A 62 3.82 -6.00 -4.80
N LEU A 63 2.56 -5.55 -4.61
CA LEU A 63 1.86 -5.44 -3.33
C LEU A 63 2.28 -4.25 -2.45
N SER A 64 3.17 -3.37 -2.94
CA SER A 64 3.48 -2.12 -2.25
C SER A 64 2.28 -1.17 -2.28
N LEU A 65 1.85 -0.73 -1.09
CA LEU A 65 0.76 0.22 -0.96
C LEU A 65 1.25 1.67 -1.09
N THR A 66 0.40 2.53 -1.62
CA THR A 66 0.51 3.98 -1.40
C THR A 66 0.08 4.33 0.04
N ILE A 67 0.20 5.60 0.43
CA ILE A 67 -0.36 6.07 1.70
C ILE A 67 -1.87 5.88 1.71
N GLU A 68 -2.52 6.27 0.61
CA GLU A 68 -3.96 6.18 0.46
C GLU A 68 -4.44 4.71 0.43
N GLY A 69 -3.70 3.82 -0.23
CA GLY A 69 -3.96 2.39 -0.20
C GLY A 69 -3.78 1.79 1.20
N ALA A 70 -2.71 2.16 1.90
CA ALA A 70 -2.50 1.75 3.29
C ALA A 70 -3.67 2.23 4.18
N GLN A 71 -4.12 3.47 4.03
CA GLN A 71 -5.27 4.00 4.79
C GLN A 71 -6.60 3.28 4.45
N ARG A 72 -6.75 2.74 3.24
CA ARG A 72 -7.94 1.98 2.82
C ARG A 72 -7.90 0.55 3.35
N LEU A 73 -6.87 -0.22 2.99
CA LEU A 73 -6.74 -1.62 3.37
C LEU A 73 -6.40 -1.78 4.86
N GLY A 74 -5.62 -0.84 5.39
CA GLY A 74 -5.19 -0.83 6.79
C GLY A 74 -6.33 -0.65 7.78
N ILE A 75 -7.55 -0.30 7.37
CA ILE A 75 -8.68 -0.28 8.32
C ILE A 75 -9.00 -1.71 8.79
N THR A 76 -8.93 -2.69 7.89
CA THR A 76 -9.32 -4.08 8.17
C THR A 76 -8.14 -5.05 8.16
N ALA A 77 -6.94 -4.62 7.78
CA ALA A 77 -5.75 -5.46 7.77
C ALA A 77 -5.36 -6.01 9.15
N SER A 78 -5.13 -7.32 9.23
CA SER A 78 -4.70 -8.06 10.42
C SER A 78 -3.32 -8.72 10.28
N GLU A 79 -2.80 -8.87 9.05
CA GLU A 79 -1.51 -9.49 8.75
C GLU A 79 -0.53 -8.48 8.14
N ASN A 80 0.78 -8.71 8.33
CA ASN A 80 1.83 -7.80 7.88
C ASN A 80 1.58 -6.35 8.35
N VAL A 81 1.10 -6.23 9.59
CA VAL A 81 0.85 -4.97 10.28
C VAL A 81 1.84 -4.83 11.43
N LEU A 82 2.62 -3.75 11.42
CA LEU A 82 3.46 -3.39 12.55
C LEU A 82 2.77 -2.31 13.37
N VAL A 83 2.43 -2.64 14.62
CA VAL A 83 1.90 -1.68 15.59
C VAL A 83 3.07 -0.94 16.23
N ILE A 84 3.11 0.37 16.02
CA ILE A 84 4.16 1.29 16.50
C ILE A 84 3.59 2.32 17.48
N LYS A 85 4.46 2.89 18.28
CA LYS A 85 4.15 4.00 19.19
C LYS A 85 4.10 5.32 18.42
N LYS A 86 3.45 6.33 19.03
CA LYS A 86 3.38 7.68 18.46
C LYS A 86 4.76 8.28 18.14
N ALA A 87 5.72 8.12 19.04
CA ALA A 87 7.09 8.62 18.83
C ALA A 87 7.78 7.98 17.60
N GLU A 88 7.49 6.71 17.32
CA GLU A 88 8.00 6.01 16.13
C GLU A 88 7.28 6.49 14.87
N ALA A 89 5.97 6.74 14.95
CA ALA A 89 5.23 7.34 13.85
C ALA A 89 5.76 8.74 13.50
N ASP A 90 6.11 9.56 14.49
CA ASP A 90 6.71 10.88 14.26
C ASP A 90 8.07 10.78 13.56
N ARG A 91 8.92 9.82 13.96
CA ARG A 91 10.21 9.54 13.30
C ARG A 91 10.02 9.04 11.86
N TYR A 92 9.04 8.16 11.65
CA TYR A 92 8.68 7.67 10.31
C TYR A 92 8.17 8.81 9.41
N TYR A 93 7.31 9.71 9.91
CA TYR A 93 6.94 10.90 9.12
C TYR A 93 8.14 11.81 8.85
N GLY A 94 9.11 11.87 9.78
CA GLY A 94 10.41 12.54 9.59
C GLY A 94 11.32 11.86 8.55
N GLY A 95 10.96 10.68 8.07
CA GLY A 95 11.69 9.97 7.01
C GLY A 95 12.63 8.88 7.49
N GLU A 96 12.67 8.59 8.79
CA GLU A 96 13.52 7.55 9.38
C GLU A 96 12.95 6.15 9.15
N ASP A 97 13.87 5.18 9.07
CA ASP A 97 13.55 3.76 9.17
C ASP A 97 13.28 3.39 10.63
N LEU A 98 12.47 2.34 10.83
CA LEU A 98 12.11 1.84 12.16
C LEU A 98 12.66 0.43 12.37
N GLU A 99 12.86 0.03 13.63
CA GLU A 99 13.10 -1.38 13.95
C GLU A 99 11.77 -2.13 13.95
N GLY A 100 11.76 -3.37 13.46
CA GLY A 100 10.54 -4.16 13.39
C GLY A 100 10.84 -5.62 13.10
N HIS A 101 10.05 -6.52 13.70
CA HIS A 101 10.22 -7.96 13.54
C HIS A 101 8.86 -8.56 13.16
N LEU A 102 8.64 -8.81 11.88
CA LEU A 102 7.51 -9.56 11.31
C LEU A 102 8.04 -10.52 10.23
N GLY A 103 7.15 -11.30 9.61
CA GLY A 103 7.45 -11.93 8.32
C GLY A 103 7.80 -10.82 7.31
N GLY A 104 8.93 -10.95 6.61
CA GLY A 104 9.47 -9.90 5.73
C GLY A 104 8.51 -9.47 4.61
N GLY A 105 8.83 -8.35 3.96
CA GLY A 105 8.07 -7.81 2.83
C GLY A 105 7.28 -6.54 3.16
N PHE A 106 6.31 -6.19 2.30
CA PHE A 106 5.53 -4.97 2.49
C PHE A 106 4.62 -5.07 3.72
N THR A 107 4.61 -3.99 4.50
CA THR A 107 3.94 -3.92 5.80
C THR A 107 3.12 -2.64 5.91
N ILE A 108 2.03 -2.68 6.68
CA ILE A 108 1.30 -1.48 7.09
C ILE A 108 1.73 -1.09 8.50
N LEU A 109 2.17 0.15 8.67
CA LEU A 109 2.44 0.74 9.98
C LEU A 109 1.14 1.30 10.56
N LYS A 110 0.83 0.96 11.81
CA LYS A 110 -0.32 1.49 12.55
C LYS A 110 0.07 1.93 13.95
N THR A 111 -0.57 2.97 14.46
CA THR A 111 -0.71 3.13 15.90
C THR A 111 -1.98 2.42 16.36
N ARG A 112 -2.28 2.44 17.66
CA ARG A 112 -3.55 1.89 18.19
C ARG A 112 -4.79 2.47 17.49
N ASP A 113 -4.72 3.73 17.09
CA ASP A 113 -5.91 4.50 16.67
C ASP A 113 -5.91 4.83 15.18
N LEU A 114 -4.76 4.72 14.49
CA LEU A 114 -4.58 5.29 13.16
C LEU A 114 -3.67 4.41 12.29
N VAL A 115 -3.99 4.35 10.99
CA VAL A 115 -3.04 3.87 9.98
C VAL A 115 -2.04 4.98 9.69
N VAL A 116 -0.75 4.66 9.82
CA VAL A 116 0.36 5.60 9.64
C VAL A 116 0.81 5.61 8.18
N GLY A 117 1.03 4.44 7.59
CA GLY A 117 1.46 4.36 6.20
C GLY A 117 2.13 3.03 5.84
N PRO A 118 2.66 2.91 4.61
CA PRO A 118 3.28 1.70 4.11
C PRO A 118 4.77 1.61 4.46
N GLY A 119 5.27 0.42 4.74
CA GLY A 119 6.69 0.13 4.99
C GLY A 119 7.16 -1.07 4.18
N LEU A 120 8.47 -1.23 4.09
CA LEU A 120 9.09 -2.46 3.60
C LEU A 120 9.95 -3.05 4.72
N LEU A 121 9.54 -4.19 5.26
CA LEU A 121 10.32 -4.90 6.28
C LEU A 121 11.39 -5.74 5.60
N GLU A 122 12.65 -5.45 5.93
CA GLU A 122 13.84 -6.13 5.42
C GLU A 122 14.91 -6.13 6.53
N ASP A 123 15.51 -7.29 6.82
CA ASP A 123 16.60 -7.44 7.80
C ASP A 123 16.29 -6.85 9.19
N GLY A 124 15.07 -7.08 9.71
CA GLY A 124 14.66 -6.58 11.03
C GLY A 124 14.40 -5.06 11.09
N ARG A 125 14.32 -4.40 9.93
CA ARG A 125 14.06 -2.97 9.81
C ARG A 125 12.94 -2.69 8.85
N VAL A 126 12.03 -1.79 9.24
CA VAL A 126 11.03 -1.24 8.33
C VAL A 126 11.61 -0.02 7.63
N LYS A 127 11.93 -0.20 6.35
CA LYS A 127 12.34 0.87 5.45
C LYS A 127 11.20 1.85 5.21
N ASN A 128 11.54 3.12 5.27
CA ASN A 128 10.62 4.21 5.02
C ASN A 128 10.44 4.47 3.53
N ILE A 129 9.32 3.99 2.99
CA ILE A 129 8.97 4.13 1.58
C ILE A 129 8.04 5.31 1.29
N LEU A 130 7.85 6.24 2.24
CA LEU A 130 7.07 7.45 1.96
C LEU A 130 7.75 8.28 0.86
N PRO A 131 6.97 8.82 -0.10
CA PRO A 131 7.49 9.81 -1.04
C PRO A 131 8.12 11.00 -0.29
N LYS A 132 9.23 11.54 -0.79
CA LYS A 132 9.93 12.68 -0.15
C LYS A 132 9.01 13.88 0.14
N SER A 133 8.02 14.12 -0.73
CA SER A 133 7.03 15.19 -0.58
C SER A 133 6.04 14.99 0.56
N ARG A 134 5.93 13.77 1.09
CA ARG A 134 5.04 13.40 2.20
C ARG A 134 5.77 13.33 3.55
N LYS A 135 7.10 13.44 3.54
CA LYS A 135 7.92 13.48 4.76
C LYS A 135 7.85 14.86 5.39
N THR A 136 7.67 14.92 6.71
CA THR A 136 7.74 16.18 7.45
C THR A 136 9.20 16.61 7.50
N ARG A 137 9.56 17.53 6.61
CA ARG A 137 10.91 18.09 6.53
C ARG A 137 11.25 18.72 7.89
N ARG A 138 12.28 18.19 8.56
CA ARG A 138 13.06 18.98 9.52
C ARG A 138 14.23 19.62 8.78
#